data_AF-A0A6G2QNQ9-F1
#
_entry.id   AF-A0A6G2QNQ9-F1
#
_cell.length_a   1.000
_cell.length_b   1.000
_cell.length_c   1.000
_cell.angle_alpha   90.00
_cell.angle_beta   90.00
_cell.angle_gamma   90.00
#
_symmetry.space_group_name_H-M   'P 1'
#
loop_
_entity.id
_entity.type
_entity.pdbx_description
1 polymer ?
#
loop_
_entity_poly.entity_id
_entity_poly.type
_entity_poly.pdbx_seq_one_letter_code
_entity_poly.pdbx_strand_id
1 'polypeptide(L)'
;DRRTPAARPAADGTLTAEDLDRFADDLRELLDDAVTSAERQLFDLRTAAADDARILGALGDGGLLPPGPDVLATVEFLGEHGIPALPGWRYLAQAVDPADHARVLAARPELVDGVIITDPDSHLRAREALSDAALLPRSAVAVGTAAALLAPTPAPGTDTGDVFLVPPNPAMHDEHAADEERQALRARATERDEEIRALAARLGKDRELAARLASWRTGCPAGRLTELATAARQARAFAEESEAELAEARTLRAEAEEAANEATRVRDERQEAAQKARRAADALAGLAFRLRERAGWQVKLRELADDAAEA
;
A
#
# COMPACT_ATOMS: atom_id res chain seq x y z
N ASP A 1 27.03 30.15 -19.94
CA ASP A 1 25.98 29.14 -20.16
C ASP A 1 25.96 28.03 -19.11
N ARG A 2 25.35 28.28 -17.95
CA ARG A 2 24.88 27.22 -17.05
C ARG A 2 23.35 27.21 -17.14
N ARG A 3 22.81 26.17 -17.77
CA ARG A 3 21.37 25.96 -17.90
C ARG A 3 20.77 25.74 -16.51
N THR A 4 19.98 26.71 -16.05
CA THR A 4 18.95 26.51 -15.02
C THR A 4 18.07 25.33 -15.45
N PRO A 5 17.87 24.29 -14.62
CA PRO A 5 16.91 23.26 -14.96
C PRO A 5 15.53 23.90 -14.92
N ALA A 6 14.93 24.10 -16.10
CA ALA A 6 13.56 24.54 -16.23
C ALA A 6 12.66 23.59 -15.46
N ALA A 7 11.84 24.15 -14.56
CA ALA A 7 10.77 23.41 -13.90
C ALA A 7 9.92 22.75 -15.01
N ARG A 8 9.90 21.42 -15.03
CA ARG A 8 9.04 20.65 -15.91
C ARG A 8 7.60 21.10 -15.64
N PRO A 9 6.79 21.40 -16.67
CA PRO A 9 5.38 21.68 -16.46
C PRO A 9 4.78 20.44 -15.79
N ALA A 10 4.20 20.63 -14.60
CA ALA A 10 3.47 19.58 -13.92
C ALA A 10 2.40 19.06 -14.90
N ALA A 11 2.39 17.76 -15.14
CA ALA A 11 1.29 17.16 -15.87
C ALA A 11 0.04 17.36 -15.01
N ASP A 12 -0.96 18.07 -15.56
CA ASP A 12 -2.27 18.26 -14.94
C ASP A 12 -2.84 16.88 -14.56
N GLY A 13 -2.69 16.52 -13.29
CA GLY A 13 -3.12 15.22 -12.74
C GLY A 13 -2.14 14.54 -11.78
N THR A 14 -0.87 14.96 -11.68
CA THR A 14 0.07 14.39 -10.70
C THR A 14 0.12 15.23 -9.43
N LEU A 15 -0.22 14.63 -8.27
CA LEU A 15 -0.03 15.23 -6.94
C LEU A 15 1.39 15.78 -6.80
N THR A 16 1.52 17.09 -6.58
CA THR A 16 2.81 17.70 -6.26
C THR A 16 3.18 17.40 -4.79
N ALA A 17 4.46 17.57 -4.43
CA ALA A 17 4.89 17.41 -3.04
C ALA A 17 4.22 18.44 -2.11
N GLU A 18 3.88 19.62 -2.62
CA GLU A 18 3.20 20.69 -1.89
C GLU A 18 1.72 20.36 -1.68
N ASP A 19 1.06 19.78 -2.69
CA ASP A 19 -0.31 19.28 -2.56
C ASP A 19 -0.36 18.10 -1.57
N LEU A 20 0.61 17.19 -1.65
CA LEU A 20 0.72 16.08 -0.71
C LEU A 20 0.92 16.58 0.72
N ASP A 21 1.78 17.57 0.96
CA ASP A 21 1.97 18.16 2.30
C ASP A 21 0.71 18.87 2.83
N ARG A 22 -0.03 19.52 1.94
CA ARG A 22 -1.28 20.19 2.30
C ARG A 22 -2.37 19.21 2.72
N PHE A 23 -2.51 18.11 2.00
CA PHE A 23 -3.60 17.14 2.20
C PHE A 23 -3.16 15.88 2.95
N ALA A 24 -1.94 15.81 3.47
CA ALA A 24 -1.39 14.58 4.07
C ALA A 24 -2.23 14.05 5.22
N ASP A 25 -2.71 14.94 6.09
CA ASP A 25 -3.45 14.55 7.28
C ASP A 25 -4.89 14.11 6.91
N ASP A 26 -5.55 14.84 6.00
CA ASP A 26 -6.87 14.46 5.46
C ASP A 26 -6.80 13.12 4.67
N LEU A 27 -5.77 12.95 3.83
CA LEU A 27 -5.56 11.72 3.07
C LEU A 27 -5.31 10.52 3.99
N ARG A 28 -4.63 10.74 5.12
CA ARG A 28 -4.41 9.70 6.11
C ARG A 28 -5.73 9.28 6.78
N GLU A 29 -6.54 10.24 7.19
CA GLU A 29 -7.86 9.96 7.78
C GLU A 29 -8.76 9.20 6.78
N LEU A 30 -8.83 9.67 5.53
CA LEU A 30 -9.58 8.99 4.47
C LEU A 30 -9.09 7.56 4.19
N LEU A 31 -7.77 7.32 4.23
CA LEU A 31 -7.20 5.99 4.06
C LEU A 31 -7.51 5.10 5.26
N ASP A 32 -7.40 5.61 6.49
CA ASP A 32 -7.70 4.85 7.72
C ASP A 32 -9.19 4.46 7.78
N ASP A 33 -10.10 5.37 7.37
CA ASP A 33 -11.52 5.09 7.24
C ASP A 33 -11.82 4.05 6.16
N ALA A 34 -11.19 4.19 4.98
CA ALA A 34 -11.34 3.24 3.89
C ALA A 34 -10.83 1.84 4.28
N VAL A 35 -9.68 1.75 4.96
CA VAL A 35 -9.12 0.51 5.50
C VAL A 35 -10.09 -0.11 6.50
N THR A 36 -10.61 0.67 7.46
CA THR A 36 -11.56 0.20 8.47
C THR A 36 -12.85 -0.32 7.83
N SER A 37 -13.38 0.39 6.83
CA SER A 37 -14.59 -0.02 6.11
C SER A 37 -14.35 -1.31 5.32
N ALA A 38 -13.23 -1.41 4.61
CA ALA A 38 -12.89 -2.60 3.82
C ALA A 38 -12.60 -3.82 4.70
N GLU A 39 -12.04 -3.64 5.89
CA GLU A 39 -11.85 -4.70 6.89
C GLU A 39 -13.17 -5.28 7.37
N ARG A 40 -14.17 -4.42 7.66
CA ARG A 40 -15.51 -4.87 8.04
C ARG A 40 -16.18 -5.65 6.90
N GLN A 41 -16.15 -5.11 5.68
CA GLN A 41 -16.70 -5.81 4.51
C GLN A 41 -16.01 -7.16 4.28
N LEU A 42 -14.68 -7.22 4.41
CA LEU A 42 -13.93 -8.47 4.27
C LEU A 42 -14.28 -9.49 5.36
N PHE A 43 -14.55 -9.03 6.59
CA PHE A 43 -15.03 -9.90 7.67
C PHE A 43 -16.41 -10.46 7.35
N ASP A 44 -17.36 -9.63 6.92
CA ASP A 44 -18.72 -10.05 6.57
C ASP A 44 -18.71 -11.07 5.41
N LEU A 45 -17.92 -10.81 4.36
CA LEU A 45 -17.75 -11.73 3.24
C LEU A 45 -17.16 -13.07 3.67
N ARG A 46 -16.16 -13.06 4.56
CA ARG A 46 -15.55 -14.31 5.09
C ARG A 46 -16.50 -15.10 5.95
N THR A 47 -17.33 -14.43 6.76
CA THR A 47 -18.38 -15.10 7.54
C THR A 47 -19.39 -15.76 6.60
N ALA A 48 -19.88 -15.05 5.58
CA ALA A 48 -20.78 -15.62 4.58
C ALA A 48 -20.14 -16.79 3.81
N ALA A 49 -18.87 -16.68 3.42
CA ALA A 49 -18.14 -17.77 2.77
C ALA A 49 -17.97 -19.00 3.68
N ALA A 50 -17.75 -18.79 4.97
CA ALA A 50 -17.66 -19.88 5.94
C ALA A 50 -19.03 -20.58 6.13
N ASP A 51 -20.13 -19.83 6.07
CA ASP A 51 -21.48 -20.38 6.10
C ASP A 51 -21.78 -21.20 4.83
N ASP A 52 -21.45 -20.68 3.65
CA ASP A 52 -21.59 -21.40 2.38
C ASP A 52 -20.75 -22.69 2.36
N ALA A 53 -19.50 -22.62 2.85
CA ALA A 53 -18.62 -23.79 2.97
C ALA A 53 -19.17 -24.82 3.96
N ARG A 54 -19.82 -24.38 5.06
CA ARG A 54 -20.50 -25.28 6.01
C ARG A 54 -21.67 -26.00 5.35
N ILE A 55 -22.48 -25.28 4.57
CA ILE A 55 -23.61 -25.87 3.83
C ILE A 55 -23.10 -26.84 2.76
N LEU A 56 -22.06 -26.49 2.00
CA LEU A 56 -21.43 -27.38 1.02
C LEU A 56 -20.81 -28.63 1.67
N GLY A 57 -20.15 -28.48 2.82
CA GLY A 57 -19.60 -29.61 3.57
C GLY A 57 -20.70 -30.52 4.12
N ALA A 58 -21.83 -29.96 4.54
CA ALA A 58 -23.00 -30.72 4.98
C ALA A 58 -23.71 -31.44 3.81
N LEU A 59 -23.66 -30.88 2.60
CA LEU A 59 -24.23 -31.46 1.38
C LEU A 59 -23.44 -32.66 0.82
N GLY A 60 -22.19 -32.86 1.24
CA GLY A 60 -21.36 -34.00 0.85
C GLY A 60 -21.23 -34.21 -0.66
N ASP A 61 -20.84 -35.42 -1.07
CA ASP A 61 -20.59 -35.79 -2.48
C ASP A 61 -21.70 -36.67 -3.10
N GLY A 62 -22.87 -36.80 -2.45
CA GLY A 62 -24.00 -37.57 -2.99
C GLY A 62 -25.18 -37.70 -2.03
N GLY A 63 -26.32 -37.09 -2.39
CA GLY A 63 -27.58 -37.18 -1.65
C GLY A 63 -28.15 -35.85 -1.16
N LEU A 64 -29.49 -35.86 -1.00
CA LEU A 64 -30.39 -34.82 -0.48
C LEU A 64 -29.84 -34.05 0.74
N LEU A 65 -30.38 -32.85 1.01
CA LEU A 65 -30.02 -32.05 2.18
C LEU A 65 -30.06 -32.89 3.48
N PRO A 66 -29.05 -32.82 4.36
CA PRO A 66 -29.03 -33.60 5.59
C PRO A 66 -30.23 -33.28 6.51
N PRO A 67 -30.68 -34.23 7.35
CA PRO A 67 -31.75 -33.98 8.30
C PRO A 67 -31.31 -32.96 9.33
N GLY A 68 -32.26 -32.34 10.04
CA GLY A 68 -31.96 -31.58 11.25
C GLY A 68 -31.09 -32.39 12.23
N PRO A 69 -30.17 -31.76 12.98
CA PRO A 69 -29.20 -32.46 13.82
C PRO A 69 -29.86 -33.37 14.86
N ASP A 70 -31.03 -32.98 15.36
CA ASP A 70 -31.82 -33.78 16.32
C ASP A 70 -32.41 -35.05 15.69
N VAL A 71 -32.82 -34.99 14.42
CA VAL A 71 -33.35 -36.14 13.66
C VAL A 71 -32.23 -37.14 13.36
N LEU A 72 -31.04 -36.64 12.99
CA LEU A 72 -29.87 -37.48 12.74
C LEU A 72 -29.42 -38.22 14.01
N ALA A 73 -29.33 -37.51 15.15
CA ALA A 73 -28.98 -38.11 16.43
C ALA A 73 -29.97 -39.20 16.87
N THR A 74 -31.27 -38.99 16.60
CA THR A 74 -32.32 -39.97 16.92
C THR A 74 -32.23 -41.22 16.04
N VAL A 75 -31.95 -41.07 14.74
CA VAL A 75 -31.75 -42.21 13.82
C VAL A 75 -30.50 -43.01 14.18
N GLU A 76 -29.40 -42.34 14.50
CA GLU A 76 -28.15 -42.99 14.94
C GLU A 76 -28.36 -43.78 16.23
N PHE A 77 -28.99 -43.17 17.23
CA PHE A 77 -29.34 -43.82 18.49
C PHE A 77 -30.19 -45.09 18.29
N LEU A 78 -31.21 -45.03 17.45
CA LEU A 78 -32.05 -46.21 17.13
C LEU A 78 -31.25 -47.29 16.40
N GLY A 79 -30.35 -46.90 15.50
CA GLY A 79 -29.43 -47.81 14.81
C GLY A 79 -28.51 -48.56 15.77
N GLU A 80 -27.95 -47.87 16.77
CA GLU A 80 -27.12 -48.48 17.83
C GLU A 80 -27.89 -49.54 18.65
N HIS A 81 -29.21 -49.38 18.78
CA HIS A 81 -30.10 -50.30 19.49
C HIS A 81 -30.69 -51.40 18.58
N GLY A 82 -30.19 -51.51 17.35
CA GLY A 82 -30.61 -52.53 16.38
C GLY A 82 -32.01 -52.31 15.80
N ILE A 83 -32.51 -51.07 15.83
CA ILE A 83 -33.84 -50.71 15.34
C ILE A 83 -33.66 -50.00 13.98
N PRO A 84 -34.17 -50.58 12.88
CA PRO A 84 -33.99 -49.98 11.56
C PRO A 84 -34.89 -48.73 11.42
N ALA A 85 -34.24 -47.57 11.34
CA ALA A 85 -34.89 -46.28 11.24
C ALA A 85 -34.29 -45.45 10.09
N LEU A 86 -35.12 -44.62 9.46
CA LEU A 86 -34.75 -43.70 8.39
C LEU A 86 -35.34 -42.31 8.67
N PRO A 87 -34.65 -41.21 8.30
CA PRO A 87 -35.26 -39.89 8.29
C PRO A 87 -36.52 -39.86 7.40
N GLY A 88 -37.56 -39.13 7.81
CA GLY A 88 -38.86 -39.09 7.17
C GLY A 88 -38.85 -38.58 5.73
N TRP A 89 -38.06 -37.55 5.45
CA TRP A 89 -37.84 -37.06 4.08
C TRP A 89 -37.08 -38.07 3.20
N ARG A 90 -36.17 -38.87 3.78
CA ARG A 90 -35.43 -39.90 3.03
C ARG A 90 -36.34 -41.04 2.62
N TYR A 91 -37.28 -41.39 3.50
CA TYR A 91 -38.33 -42.34 3.19
C TYR A 91 -39.30 -41.79 2.12
N LEU A 92 -39.71 -40.52 2.23
CA LEU A 92 -40.53 -39.84 1.21
C LEU A 92 -39.88 -39.93 -0.18
N ALA A 93 -38.60 -39.60 -0.28
CA ALA A 93 -37.84 -39.66 -1.53
C ALA A 93 -37.69 -41.07 -2.11
N GLN A 94 -37.72 -42.12 -1.28
CA GLN A 94 -37.56 -43.52 -1.72
C GLN A 94 -38.89 -44.22 -2.02
N ALA A 95 -39.96 -43.86 -1.32
CA ALA A 95 -41.22 -44.63 -1.31
C ALA A 95 -42.39 -43.92 -2.01
N VAL A 96 -42.26 -42.62 -2.33
CA VAL A 96 -43.34 -41.80 -2.92
C VAL A 96 -42.84 -41.17 -4.23
N ASP A 97 -43.71 -41.10 -5.23
CA ASP A 97 -43.41 -40.42 -6.51
C ASP A 97 -43.19 -38.91 -6.28
N PRO A 98 -42.15 -38.29 -6.87
CA PRO A 98 -41.90 -36.85 -6.77
C PRO A 98 -43.12 -35.96 -7.06
N ALA A 99 -44.00 -36.37 -7.97
CA ALA A 99 -45.23 -35.61 -8.28
C ALA A 99 -46.23 -35.54 -7.12
N ASP A 100 -46.15 -36.50 -6.19
CA ASP A 100 -47.02 -36.62 -5.02
C ASP A 100 -46.40 -36.07 -3.72
N HIS A 101 -45.11 -35.70 -3.73
CA HIS A 101 -44.40 -35.24 -2.52
C HIS A 101 -45.07 -34.04 -1.86
N ALA A 102 -45.45 -33.02 -2.63
CA ALA A 102 -46.11 -31.82 -2.12
C ALA A 102 -47.46 -32.13 -1.46
N ARG A 103 -48.22 -33.08 -2.02
CA ARG A 103 -49.52 -33.51 -1.49
C ARG A 103 -49.37 -34.26 -0.17
N VAL A 104 -48.35 -35.10 -0.05
CA VAL A 104 -48.05 -35.85 1.18
C VAL A 104 -47.53 -34.92 2.28
N LEU A 105 -46.66 -33.96 1.95
CA LEU A 105 -46.16 -32.96 2.90
C LEU A 105 -47.25 -32.01 3.39
N ALA A 106 -48.17 -31.58 2.52
CA ALA A 106 -49.32 -30.75 2.92
C ALA A 106 -50.27 -31.50 3.86
N ALA A 107 -50.42 -32.82 3.70
CA ALA A 107 -51.27 -33.63 4.55
C ALA A 107 -50.64 -33.97 5.90
N ARG A 108 -49.29 -34.02 5.98
CA ARG A 108 -48.52 -34.46 7.16
C ARG A 108 -47.18 -33.72 7.26
N PRO A 109 -47.17 -32.48 7.79
CA PRO A 109 -45.96 -31.69 7.92
C PRO A 109 -44.94 -32.30 8.91
N GLU A 110 -45.38 -33.20 9.79
CA GLU A 110 -44.53 -33.89 10.77
C GLU A 110 -43.50 -34.83 10.14
N LEU A 111 -43.63 -35.13 8.84
CA LEU A 111 -42.68 -35.95 8.09
C LEU A 111 -41.35 -35.25 7.77
N VAL A 112 -41.32 -33.91 7.80
CA VAL A 112 -40.12 -33.11 7.49
C VAL A 112 -39.02 -33.33 8.53
N ASP A 113 -39.39 -33.33 9.81
CA ASP A 113 -38.50 -33.57 10.96
C ASP A 113 -38.78 -34.94 11.64
N GLY A 114 -39.35 -35.87 10.89
CA GLY A 114 -39.77 -37.18 11.39
C GLY A 114 -38.70 -38.26 11.28
N VAL A 115 -38.78 -39.29 12.12
CA VAL A 115 -38.02 -40.54 12.03
C VAL A 115 -38.99 -41.70 11.78
N ILE A 116 -38.73 -42.47 10.72
CA ILE A 116 -39.55 -43.59 10.29
C ILE A 116 -38.89 -44.89 10.65
N ILE A 117 -39.60 -45.68 11.45
CA ILE A 117 -39.22 -47.05 11.75
C ILE A 117 -39.72 -47.93 10.60
N THR A 118 -38.79 -48.59 9.93
CA THR A 118 -39.10 -49.40 8.73
C THR A 118 -39.69 -50.75 9.08
N ASP A 119 -39.41 -51.26 10.28
CA ASP A 119 -39.98 -52.49 10.83
C ASP A 119 -41.11 -52.20 11.84
N PRO A 120 -42.39 -52.53 11.52
CA PRO A 120 -43.52 -52.27 12.42
C PRO A 120 -43.42 -52.95 13.79
N ASP A 121 -42.80 -54.14 13.84
CA ASP A 121 -42.69 -54.94 15.06
C ASP A 121 -41.67 -54.34 16.06
N SER A 122 -40.79 -53.46 15.58
CA SER A 122 -39.77 -52.77 16.37
C SER A 122 -40.25 -51.44 16.99
N HIS A 123 -41.49 -51.00 16.71
CA HIS A 123 -42.00 -49.71 17.17
C HIS A 123 -42.09 -49.57 18.70
N LEU A 124 -42.55 -50.62 19.40
CA LEU A 124 -42.64 -50.61 20.87
C LEU A 124 -41.25 -50.54 21.52
N ARG A 125 -40.29 -51.30 20.99
CA ARG A 125 -38.89 -51.29 21.46
C ARG A 125 -38.22 -49.95 21.22
N ALA A 126 -38.52 -49.29 20.10
CA ALA A 126 -38.00 -47.95 19.80
C ALA A 126 -38.53 -46.90 20.77
N ARG A 127 -39.83 -46.99 21.09
CA ARG A 127 -40.45 -46.10 22.06
C ARG A 127 -39.84 -46.24 23.46
N GLU A 128 -39.60 -47.47 23.90
CA GLU A 128 -38.94 -47.75 25.18
C GLU A 128 -37.49 -47.26 25.20
N ALA A 129 -36.71 -47.55 24.15
CA ALA A 129 -35.32 -47.11 24.03
C ALA A 129 -35.20 -45.58 24.02
N LEU A 130 -36.08 -44.88 23.29
CA LEU A 130 -36.08 -43.41 23.25
C LEU A 130 -36.62 -42.77 24.53
N SER A 131 -37.50 -43.44 25.29
CA SER A 131 -37.93 -42.93 26.59
C SER A 131 -36.87 -43.10 27.67
N ASP A 132 -36.04 -44.14 27.57
CA ASP A 132 -34.91 -44.39 28.46
C ASP A 132 -33.69 -43.52 28.09
N ALA A 133 -33.58 -43.16 26.81
CA ALA A 133 -32.59 -42.22 26.33
C ALA A 133 -32.99 -40.79 26.69
N ALA A 134 -32.23 -40.17 27.58
CA ALA A 134 -32.35 -38.74 27.86
C ALA A 134 -31.81 -37.87 26.70
N LEU A 135 -32.22 -38.17 25.46
CA LEU A 135 -32.00 -37.29 24.32
C LEU A 135 -32.75 -36.00 24.62
N LEU A 136 -32.02 -34.88 24.71
CA LEU A 136 -32.58 -33.55 24.90
C LEU A 136 -32.54 -32.80 23.55
N PRO A 137 -33.38 -33.20 22.56
CA PRO A 137 -33.37 -32.56 21.26
C PRO A 137 -33.81 -31.10 21.40
N ARG A 138 -33.26 -30.22 20.56
CA ARG A 138 -33.59 -28.79 20.54
C ARG A 138 -34.87 -28.49 19.74
N SER A 139 -35.36 -29.47 18.99
CA SER A 139 -36.58 -29.43 18.17
C SER A 139 -37.45 -30.69 18.38
N ALA A 140 -38.74 -30.60 18.06
CA ALA A 140 -39.66 -31.72 18.20
C ALA A 140 -39.46 -32.74 17.07
N VAL A 141 -39.14 -33.99 17.41
CA VAL A 141 -38.92 -35.08 16.44
C VAL A 141 -40.11 -36.04 16.46
N ALA A 142 -40.80 -36.20 15.34
CA ALA A 142 -41.95 -37.11 15.23
C ALA A 142 -41.48 -38.53 14.88
N VAL A 143 -41.77 -39.54 15.70
CA VAL A 143 -41.37 -40.95 15.44
C VAL A 143 -42.59 -41.81 15.14
N GLY A 144 -42.57 -42.54 14.02
CA GLY A 144 -43.69 -43.40 13.61
C GLY A 144 -43.29 -44.52 12.66
N THR A 145 -44.18 -45.49 12.43
CA THR A 145 -43.95 -46.56 11.45
C THR A 145 -44.37 -46.12 10.03
N ALA A 146 -43.74 -46.72 9.01
CA ALA A 146 -44.10 -46.52 7.61
C ALA A 146 -45.62 -46.67 7.33
N ALA A 147 -46.25 -47.67 7.93
CA ALA A 147 -47.68 -47.95 7.77
C ALA A 147 -48.58 -46.91 8.45
N ALA A 148 -48.20 -46.42 9.64
CA ALA A 148 -48.93 -45.35 10.33
C ALA A 148 -48.83 -44.02 9.56
N LEU A 149 -47.72 -43.82 8.84
CA LEU A 149 -47.41 -42.59 8.10
C LEU A 149 -47.99 -42.57 6.67
N LEU A 150 -48.16 -43.72 6.02
CA LEU A 150 -48.75 -43.86 4.68
C LEU A 150 -50.22 -44.29 4.67
N ALA A 151 -50.84 -44.56 5.84
CA ALA A 151 -52.26 -44.89 5.91
C ALA A 151 -53.13 -43.79 5.26
N PRO A 152 -54.23 -44.13 4.57
CA PRO A 152 -55.13 -43.14 3.97
C PRO A 152 -55.61 -42.17 5.05
N THR A 153 -55.40 -40.88 4.79
CA THR A 153 -55.79 -39.79 5.68
C THR A 153 -57.28 -39.89 5.99
N PRO A 154 -57.75 -39.70 7.24
CA PRO A 154 -59.17 -39.53 7.49
C PRO A 154 -59.70 -38.35 6.65
N ALA A 155 -60.95 -38.46 6.18
CA ALA A 155 -61.55 -37.53 5.24
C ALA A 155 -61.42 -36.06 5.68
N PRO A 156 -61.20 -35.11 4.75
CA PRO A 156 -60.94 -33.71 5.06
C PRO A 156 -62.20 -33.10 5.70
N GLY A 157 -62.05 -32.62 6.93
CA GLY A 157 -63.17 -32.15 7.73
C GLY A 157 -62.75 -31.27 8.90
N THR A 158 -61.76 -30.41 8.72
CA THR A 158 -61.49 -29.20 9.51
C THR A 158 -60.35 -28.45 8.83
N ASP A 159 -60.67 -27.82 7.70
CA ASP A 159 -59.82 -26.78 7.14
C ASP A 159 -60.04 -25.53 8.01
N THR A 160 -59.40 -25.46 9.18
CA THR A 160 -59.09 -24.15 9.77
C THR A 160 -57.95 -23.60 8.93
N GLY A 161 -58.31 -22.87 7.87
CA GLY A 161 -57.41 -22.20 6.93
C GLY A 161 -56.56 -21.07 7.54
N ASP A 162 -56.06 -21.26 8.76
CA ASP A 162 -55.20 -20.34 9.50
C ASP A 162 -53.73 -20.81 9.57
N VAL A 163 -53.36 -21.92 8.92
CA VAL A 163 -51.97 -22.42 8.90
C VAL A 163 -51.41 -22.40 7.48
N PHE A 164 -50.61 -21.36 7.18
CA PHE A 164 -49.82 -21.26 5.96
C PHE A 164 -48.54 -22.08 6.13
N LEU A 165 -48.51 -23.27 5.53
CA LEU A 165 -47.31 -24.10 5.50
C LEU A 165 -46.36 -23.58 4.41
N VAL A 166 -45.16 -23.18 4.80
CA VAL A 166 -44.08 -22.93 3.85
C VAL A 166 -43.52 -24.29 3.44
N PRO A 167 -43.65 -24.71 2.17
CA PRO A 167 -43.11 -25.98 1.74
C PRO A 167 -41.59 -25.99 1.92
N PRO A 168 -41.00 -27.08 2.44
CA PRO A 168 -39.56 -27.20 2.61
C PRO A 168 -38.85 -27.17 1.25
N ASN A 169 -37.56 -26.82 1.26
CA ASN A 169 -36.77 -26.70 0.03
C ASN A 169 -36.80 -28.04 -0.77
N PRO A 170 -37.14 -28.03 -2.08
CA PRO A 170 -37.15 -29.23 -2.91
C PRO A 170 -35.83 -30.01 -2.93
N ALA A 171 -34.71 -29.35 -2.69
CA ALA A 171 -33.40 -29.99 -2.50
C ALA A 171 -33.34 -30.98 -1.31
N MET A 172 -34.35 -30.99 -0.43
CA MET A 172 -34.48 -31.96 0.66
C MET A 172 -35.05 -33.31 0.23
N HIS A 173 -35.74 -33.39 -0.91
CA HIS A 173 -36.42 -34.61 -1.35
C HIS A 173 -36.22 -34.97 -2.84
N ASP A 174 -35.73 -34.05 -3.66
CA ASP A 174 -35.39 -34.27 -5.06
C ASP A 174 -33.87 -34.15 -5.28
N GLU A 175 -33.27 -35.19 -5.86
CA GLU A 175 -31.84 -35.27 -6.15
C GLU A 175 -31.40 -34.28 -7.24
N HIS A 176 -32.24 -34.01 -8.25
CA HIS A 176 -31.94 -33.03 -9.28
C HIS A 176 -31.98 -31.61 -8.70
N ALA A 177 -32.98 -31.32 -7.86
CA ALA A 177 -33.06 -30.05 -7.14
C ALA A 177 -31.90 -29.85 -6.16
N ALA A 178 -31.43 -30.92 -5.51
CA ALA A 178 -30.25 -30.88 -4.66
C ALA A 178 -28.97 -30.61 -5.46
N ASP A 179 -28.84 -31.19 -6.65
CA ASP A 179 -27.72 -30.92 -7.56
C ASP A 179 -27.71 -29.49 -8.08
N GLU A 180 -28.86 -28.96 -8.47
CA GLU A 180 -29.00 -27.55 -8.90
C GLU A 180 -28.64 -26.59 -7.76
N GLU A 181 -29.14 -26.81 -6.54
CA GLU A 181 -28.80 -25.99 -5.38
C GLU A 181 -27.31 -26.09 -5.03
N ARG A 182 -26.69 -27.27 -5.14
CA ARG A 182 -25.23 -27.44 -4.99
C ARG A 182 -24.46 -26.64 -6.01
N GLN A 183 -24.86 -26.68 -7.28
CA GLN A 183 -24.20 -25.92 -8.35
C GLN A 183 -24.35 -24.41 -8.11
N ALA A 184 -25.55 -23.95 -7.75
CA ALA A 184 -25.80 -22.54 -7.42
C ALA A 184 -24.98 -22.08 -6.20
N LEU A 185 -24.86 -22.92 -5.18
CA LEU A 185 -24.07 -22.62 -3.99
C LEU A 185 -22.56 -22.62 -4.28
N ARG A 186 -22.04 -23.58 -5.07
CA ARG A 186 -20.64 -23.58 -5.51
C ARG A 186 -20.30 -22.36 -6.37
N ALA A 187 -21.22 -21.95 -7.26
CA ALA A 187 -21.05 -20.73 -8.05
C ALA A 187 -20.97 -19.48 -7.16
N ARG A 188 -21.90 -19.32 -6.21
CA ARG A 188 -21.88 -18.23 -5.22
C ARG A 188 -20.63 -18.23 -4.35
N ALA A 189 -20.19 -19.41 -3.90
CA ALA A 189 -18.96 -19.55 -3.11
C ALA A 189 -17.72 -19.13 -3.92
N THR A 190 -17.64 -19.53 -5.20
CA THR A 190 -16.54 -19.16 -6.08
C THR A 190 -16.49 -17.65 -6.34
N GLU A 191 -17.65 -17.04 -6.65
CA GLU A 191 -17.77 -15.59 -6.84
C GLU A 191 -17.36 -14.83 -5.57
N ARG A 192 -17.79 -15.32 -4.39
CA ARG A 192 -17.43 -14.71 -3.12
C ARG A 192 -15.95 -14.84 -2.77
N ASP A 193 -15.34 -15.98 -3.07
CA ASP A 193 -13.89 -16.18 -2.90
C ASP A 193 -13.09 -15.27 -3.83
N GLU A 194 -13.59 -14.99 -5.04
CA GLU A 194 -13.03 -13.99 -5.94
C GLU A 194 -13.13 -12.58 -5.37
N GLU A 195 -14.31 -12.19 -4.85
CA GLU A 195 -14.52 -10.89 -4.21
C GLU A 195 -13.61 -10.71 -2.97
N ILE A 196 -13.52 -11.73 -2.11
CA ILE A 196 -12.63 -11.75 -0.95
C ILE A 196 -11.17 -11.54 -1.38
N ARG A 197 -10.70 -12.26 -2.41
CA ARG A 197 -9.33 -12.10 -2.92
C ARG A 197 -9.08 -10.71 -3.48
N ALA A 198 -10.01 -10.17 -4.26
CA ALA A 198 -9.90 -8.83 -4.83
C ALA A 198 -9.88 -7.75 -3.75
N LEU A 199 -10.79 -7.83 -2.78
CA LEU A 199 -10.87 -6.88 -1.66
C LEU A 199 -9.65 -6.97 -0.75
N ALA A 200 -9.17 -8.18 -0.43
CA ALA A 200 -7.96 -8.37 0.38
C ALA A 200 -6.71 -7.80 -0.32
N ALA A 201 -6.58 -7.99 -1.64
CA ALA A 201 -5.48 -7.42 -2.41
C ALA A 201 -5.53 -5.88 -2.43
N ARG A 202 -6.73 -5.29 -2.55
CA ARG A 202 -6.93 -3.83 -2.46
C ARG A 202 -6.59 -3.30 -1.06
N LEU A 203 -7.10 -3.94 -0.02
CA LEU A 203 -6.81 -3.60 1.38
C LEU A 203 -5.31 -3.62 1.69
N GLY A 204 -4.59 -4.61 1.16
CA GLY A 204 -3.12 -4.67 1.29
C GLY A 204 -2.43 -3.44 0.70
N LYS A 205 -2.86 -2.98 -0.48
CA LYS A 205 -2.34 -1.76 -1.12
C LYS A 205 -2.70 -0.51 -0.32
N ASP A 206 -3.93 -0.41 0.17
CA ASP A 206 -4.38 0.75 0.94
C ASP A 206 -3.58 0.89 2.25
N ARG A 207 -3.31 -0.22 2.95
CA ARG A 207 -2.42 -0.26 4.13
C ARG A 207 -0.97 0.11 3.79
N GLU A 208 -0.46 -0.33 2.64
CA GLU A 208 0.87 0.07 2.17
C GLU A 208 0.93 1.59 1.94
N LEU A 209 -0.08 2.16 1.28
CA LEU A 209 -0.16 3.60 1.03
C LEU A 209 -0.23 4.39 2.34
N ALA A 210 -1.06 3.97 3.30
CA ALA A 210 -1.15 4.59 4.62
C ALA A 210 0.22 4.55 5.35
N ALA A 211 0.92 3.41 5.32
CA ALA A 211 2.24 3.28 5.93
C ALA A 211 3.30 4.19 5.25
N ARG A 212 3.26 4.29 3.93
CA ARG A 212 4.18 5.17 3.17
C ARG A 212 3.91 6.64 3.45
N LEU A 213 2.63 7.03 3.56
CA LEU A 213 2.23 8.38 3.93
C LEU A 213 2.66 8.73 5.36
N ALA A 214 2.46 7.82 6.31
CA ALA A 214 2.91 8.01 7.69
C ALA A 214 4.44 8.12 7.82
N SER A 215 5.18 7.28 7.08
CA SER A 215 6.64 7.34 7.01
C SER A 215 7.12 8.67 6.42
N TRP A 216 6.51 9.10 5.31
CA TRP A 216 6.80 10.39 4.71
C TRP A 216 6.53 11.55 5.68
N ARG A 217 5.41 11.52 6.42
CA ARG A 217 5.06 12.56 7.40
C ARG A 217 6.03 12.62 8.58
N THR A 218 6.60 11.49 8.97
CA THR A 218 7.64 11.42 10.00
C THR A 218 8.93 12.12 9.54
N GLY A 219 9.30 11.95 8.26
CA GLY A 219 10.45 12.63 7.67
C GLY A 219 10.19 14.07 7.22
N CYS A 220 8.93 14.42 6.98
CA CYS A 220 8.49 15.72 6.49
C CYS A 220 7.30 16.24 7.31
N PRO A 221 7.55 16.82 8.51
CA PRO A 221 6.51 17.46 9.31
C PRO A 221 5.90 18.67 8.62
N ALA A 222 4.74 19.11 9.11
CA ALA A 222 4.00 20.24 8.55
C ALA A 222 4.89 21.48 8.42
N GLY A 223 4.92 22.11 7.24
CA GLY A 223 5.71 23.32 7.00
C GLY A 223 7.19 23.08 6.69
N ARG A 224 7.71 21.85 6.84
CA ARG A 224 9.11 21.53 6.56
C ARG A 224 9.50 21.81 5.11
N LEU A 225 8.62 21.52 4.14
CA LEU A 225 8.89 21.84 2.73
C LEU A 225 9.00 23.35 2.51
N THR A 226 8.14 24.13 3.16
CA THR A 226 8.16 25.60 3.07
C THR A 226 9.44 26.18 3.68
N GLU A 227 9.88 25.64 4.82
CA GLU A 227 11.16 25.98 5.44
C GLU A 227 12.33 25.67 4.49
N LEU A 228 12.38 24.46 3.93
CA LEU A 228 13.45 24.04 3.02
C LEU A 228 13.47 24.88 1.74
N ALA A 229 12.30 25.19 1.18
CA ALA A 229 12.19 26.07 0.02
C ALA A 229 12.71 27.48 0.32
N THR A 230 12.42 28.00 1.52
CA THR A 230 12.91 29.31 1.97
C THR A 230 14.41 29.30 2.19
N ALA A 231 14.95 28.29 2.88
CA ALA A 231 16.38 28.12 3.09
C ALA A 231 17.13 27.97 1.75
N ALA A 232 16.57 27.22 0.79
CA ALA A 232 17.14 27.08 -0.54
C ALA A 232 17.19 28.41 -1.30
N ARG A 233 16.14 29.24 -1.21
CA ARG A 233 16.13 30.60 -1.80
C ARG A 233 17.19 31.49 -1.15
N GLN A 234 17.28 31.49 0.18
CA GLN A 234 18.27 32.30 0.91
C GLN A 234 19.70 31.87 0.58
N ALA A 235 19.97 30.56 0.55
CA ALA A 235 21.28 30.04 0.19
C ALA A 235 21.70 30.40 -1.24
N ARG A 236 20.74 30.40 -2.19
CA ARG A 236 21.01 30.86 -3.57
C ARG A 236 21.32 32.34 -3.63
N ALA A 237 20.52 33.18 -2.97
CA ALA A 237 20.78 34.62 -2.93
C ALA A 237 22.15 34.93 -2.31
N PHE A 238 22.50 34.27 -1.20
CA PHE A 238 23.82 34.40 -0.57
C PHE A 238 24.96 33.96 -1.49
N ALA A 239 24.77 32.87 -2.24
CA ALA A 239 25.77 32.41 -3.20
C ALA A 239 25.96 33.41 -4.35
N GLU A 240 24.88 33.98 -4.87
CA GLU A 240 24.93 35.01 -5.93
C GLU A 240 25.65 36.28 -5.45
N GLU A 241 25.37 36.74 -4.22
CA GLU A 241 26.05 37.88 -3.60
C GLU A 241 27.55 37.59 -3.41
N SER A 242 27.90 36.43 -2.85
CA SER A 242 29.30 36.03 -2.66
C SER A 242 30.07 35.90 -3.97
N GLU A 243 29.41 35.41 -5.04
CA GLU A 243 30.02 35.33 -6.38
C GLU A 243 30.27 36.73 -6.97
N ALA A 244 29.38 37.69 -6.73
CA ALA A 244 29.55 39.07 -7.16
C ALA A 244 30.72 39.75 -6.41
N GLU A 245 30.78 39.61 -5.09
CA GLU A 245 31.89 40.13 -4.27
C GLU A 245 33.23 39.53 -4.70
N LEU A 246 33.28 38.22 -4.97
CA LEU A 246 34.48 37.55 -5.46
C LEU A 246 34.90 38.06 -6.84
N ALA A 247 33.95 38.35 -7.73
CA ALA A 247 34.24 38.93 -9.04
C ALA A 247 34.82 40.34 -8.90
N GLU A 248 34.26 41.18 -8.04
CA GLU A 248 34.77 42.52 -7.76
C GLU A 248 36.19 42.48 -7.16
N ALA A 249 36.41 41.63 -6.15
CA ALA A 249 37.72 41.44 -5.53
C ALA A 249 38.79 40.96 -6.54
N ARG A 250 38.41 40.13 -7.52
CA ARG A 250 39.30 39.69 -8.60
C ARG A 250 39.66 40.83 -9.55
N THR A 251 38.71 41.69 -9.89
CA THR A 251 38.94 42.88 -10.72
C THR A 251 39.88 43.84 -10.00
N LEU A 252 39.61 44.18 -8.73
CA LEU A 252 40.48 45.05 -7.93
C LEU A 252 41.90 44.48 -7.79
N ARG A 253 42.03 43.15 -7.64
CA ARG A 253 43.34 42.50 -7.62
C ARG A 253 44.08 42.66 -8.95
N ALA A 254 43.40 42.48 -10.08
CA ALA A 254 43.99 42.64 -11.40
C ALA A 254 44.46 44.09 -11.62
N GLU A 255 43.64 45.08 -11.26
CA GLU A 255 44.01 46.51 -11.32
C GLU A 255 45.21 46.83 -10.43
N ALA A 256 45.28 46.27 -9.22
CA ALA A 256 46.41 46.43 -8.32
C ALA A 256 47.69 45.79 -8.87
N GLU A 257 47.59 44.61 -9.49
CA GLU A 257 48.70 43.94 -10.18
C GLU A 257 49.21 44.79 -11.36
N GLU A 258 48.32 45.36 -12.17
CA GLU A 258 48.67 46.29 -13.26
C GLU A 258 49.37 47.54 -12.74
N ALA A 259 48.85 48.17 -11.69
CA ALA A 259 49.46 49.34 -11.07
C ALA A 259 50.85 49.04 -10.47
N ALA A 260 51.03 47.86 -9.86
CA ALA A 260 52.31 47.41 -9.34
C ALA A 260 53.35 47.16 -10.46
N ASN A 261 52.92 46.59 -11.57
CA ASN A 261 53.76 46.39 -12.75
C ASN A 261 54.20 47.74 -13.35
N GLU A 262 53.29 48.70 -13.48
CA GLU A 262 53.62 50.04 -13.98
C GLU A 262 54.58 50.78 -13.03
N ALA A 263 54.34 50.72 -11.72
CA ALA A 263 55.26 51.30 -10.73
C ALA A 263 56.66 50.68 -10.81
N THR A 264 56.76 49.37 -11.06
CA THR A 264 58.04 48.68 -11.27
C THR A 264 58.74 49.19 -12.53
N ARG A 265 58.02 49.33 -13.65
CA ARG A 265 58.57 49.89 -14.90
C ARG A 265 59.10 51.31 -14.71
N VAL A 266 58.30 52.19 -14.11
CA VAL A 266 58.71 53.58 -13.84
C VAL A 266 59.95 53.61 -12.94
N ARG A 267 60.01 52.76 -11.91
CA ARG A 267 61.19 52.66 -11.03
C ARG A 267 62.43 52.27 -11.83
N ASP A 268 62.33 51.26 -12.69
CA ASP A 268 63.46 50.76 -13.46
C ASP A 268 63.93 51.82 -14.49
N GLU A 269 63.01 52.53 -15.17
CA GLU A 269 63.33 53.66 -16.05
C GLU A 269 64.06 54.80 -15.30
N ARG A 270 63.62 55.13 -14.09
CA ARG A 270 64.26 56.15 -13.24
C ARG A 270 65.64 55.71 -12.79
N GLN A 271 65.83 54.43 -12.47
CA GLN A 271 67.14 53.87 -12.14
C GLN A 271 68.09 53.92 -13.33
N GLU A 272 67.63 53.56 -14.53
CA GLU A 272 68.44 53.69 -15.75
C GLU A 272 68.84 55.14 -16.04
N ALA A 273 67.90 56.08 -15.92
CA ALA A 273 68.18 57.51 -16.11
C ALA A 273 69.21 58.02 -15.08
N ALA A 274 69.08 57.62 -13.81
CA ALA A 274 70.03 57.96 -12.77
C ALA A 274 71.42 57.37 -13.05
N GLN A 275 71.50 56.12 -13.52
CA GLN A 275 72.77 55.50 -13.92
C GLN A 275 73.42 56.23 -15.11
N LYS A 276 72.64 56.60 -16.13
CA LYS A 276 73.12 57.39 -17.28
C LYS A 276 73.66 58.75 -16.83
N ALA A 277 72.92 59.46 -15.97
CA ALA A 277 73.36 60.73 -15.40
C ALA A 277 74.64 60.59 -14.58
N ARG A 278 74.76 59.52 -13.78
CA ARG A 278 75.97 59.23 -13.01
C ARG A 278 77.19 59.01 -13.92
N ARG A 279 77.06 58.18 -14.96
CA ARG A 279 78.14 57.94 -15.93
C ARG A 279 78.56 59.23 -16.64
N ALA A 280 77.61 60.09 -17.01
CA ALA A 280 77.91 61.39 -17.62
C ALA A 280 78.65 62.33 -16.65
N ALA A 281 78.23 62.38 -15.39
CA ALA A 281 78.91 63.16 -14.35
C ALA A 281 80.35 62.67 -14.12
N ASP A 282 80.57 61.35 -14.06
CA ASP A 282 81.90 60.77 -13.91
C ASP A 282 82.79 61.09 -15.13
N ALA A 283 82.23 61.07 -16.35
CA ALA A 283 82.95 61.47 -17.56
C ALA A 283 83.33 62.97 -17.57
N LEU A 284 82.42 63.85 -17.16
CA LEU A 284 82.68 65.27 -17.01
C LEU A 284 83.74 65.55 -15.93
N ALA A 285 83.69 64.84 -14.80
CA ALA A 285 84.70 64.93 -13.76
C ALA A 285 86.09 64.54 -14.28
N GLY A 286 86.17 63.46 -15.09
CA GLY A 286 87.40 63.05 -15.75
C GLY A 286 87.93 64.07 -16.78
N LEU A 287 87.05 64.76 -17.50
CA LEU A 287 87.44 65.87 -18.39
C LEU A 287 87.95 67.08 -17.60
N ALA A 288 87.25 67.47 -16.53
CA ALA A 288 87.66 68.57 -15.66
C ALA A 288 89.00 68.30 -14.96
N PHE A 289 89.29 67.05 -14.61
CA PHE A 289 90.59 66.63 -14.08
C PHE A 289 91.70 66.83 -15.12
N ARG A 290 91.52 66.31 -16.35
CA ARG A 290 92.49 66.48 -17.45
C ARG A 290 92.75 67.95 -17.81
N LEU A 291 91.72 68.79 -17.80
CA LEU A 291 91.86 70.23 -18.01
C LEU A 291 92.73 70.89 -16.95
N ARG A 292 92.59 70.50 -15.67
CA ARG A 292 93.43 71.00 -14.59
C ARG A 292 94.89 70.55 -14.73
N GLU A 293 95.12 69.29 -15.08
CA GLU A 293 96.48 68.78 -15.32
C GLU A 293 97.18 69.50 -16.48
N ARG A 294 96.45 69.90 -17.53
CA ARG A 294 97.04 70.62 -18.68
C ARG A 294 97.78 71.88 -18.26
N ALA A 295 97.27 72.63 -17.27
CA ALA A 295 97.96 73.81 -16.76
C ALA A 295 99.32 73.43 -16.13
N GLY A 296 99.37 72.33 -15.37
CA GLY A 296 100.62 71.79 -14.82
C GLY A 296 101.59 71.29 -15.90
N TRP A 297 101.07 70.62 -16.94
CA TRP A 297 101.88 70.22 -18.10
C TRP A 297 102.44 71.40 -18.88
N GLN A 298 101.69 72.49 -19.02
CA GLN A 298 102.17 73.72 -19.66
C GLN A 298 103.27 74.41 -18.85
N VAL A 299 103.19 74.38 -17.51
CA VAL A 299 104.27 74.87 -16.64
C VAL A 299 105.52 74.02 -16.83
N LYS A 300 105.41 72.69 -16.71
CA LYS A 300 106.54 71.78 -16.96
C LYS A 300 107.16 71.96 -18.35
N LEU A 301 106.35 72.21 -19.37
CA LEU A 301 106.83 72.41 -20.74
C LEU A 301 107.57 73.75 -20.91
N ARG A 302 107.21 74.78 -20.13
CA ARG A 302 107.99 76.03 -20.06
C ARG A 302 109.29 75.83 -19.28
N GLU A 303 109.22 75.19 -18.12
CA GLU A 303 110.43 74.86 -17.32
C GLU A 303 111.45 74.09 -18.17
N LEU A 304 111.02 73.05 -18.89
CA LEU A 304 111.90 72.30 -19.79
C LEU A 304 112.42 73.12 -21.00
N ALA A 305 111.68 74.13 -21.45
CA ALA A 305 112.13 75.01 -22.53
C ALA A 305 113.12 76.06 -22.03
N ASP A 306 112.93 76.57 -20.81
CA ASP A 306 113.85 77.47 -20.13
C ASP A 306 115.17 76.72 -19.80
N ASP A 307 115.09 75.51 -19.25
CA ASP A 307 116.25 74.62 -19.01
C ASP A 307 117.04 74.33 -20.30
N ALA A 308 116.37 74.18 -21.44
CA ALA A 308 117.00 73.96 -22.74
C ALA A 308 117.60 75.23 -23.37
N ALA A 309 117.18 76.42 -22.92
CA ALA A 309 117.73 77.70 -23.35
C ALA A 309 118.92 78.15 -22.47
N GLU A 310 119.04 77.60 -21.25
CA GLU A 310 120.17 77.82 -20.34
C GLU A 310 121.35 76.85 -20.57
N ALA A 311 121.19 75.83 -21.42
CA ALA A 311 122.22 74.87 -21.84
C ALA A 311 122.93 75.27 -23.14
#